data_AF-A0A662G8X7-F1
#
_entry.id   AF-A0A662G8X7-F1
#
_cell.length_a   1.000
_cell.length_b   1.000
_cell.length_c   1.000
_cell.angle_alpha   90.00
_cell.angle_beta   90.00
_cell.angle_gamma   90.00
#
_symmetry.space_group_name_H-M   'P 1'
#
loop_
_entity.id
_entity.type
_entity.pdbx_description
1 polymer ?
#
loop_
_entity_poly.entity_id
_entity_poly.type
_entity_poly.pdbx_seq_one_letter_code
_entity_poly.pdbx_strand_id
1 'polypeptide(L)'
;MSKNKPSTAEKNKILEHVLMISQKLVSESKSSKISVKLRTLLRYAYISYQRQTFDLSTIRGLVPRLRPPSSLANQYFYRDIEALLKKRFHVDIHYKRNFRYVTFYKT
;
A
#
# COMPACT_ATOMS: atom_id res chain seq x y z
N MET A 1 -20.08 -2.11 19.10
CA MET A 1 -19.66 -1.80 17.71
C MET A 1 -18.66 -2.85 17.26
N SER A 2 -19.08 -3.83 16.46
CA SER A 2 -18.22 -4.96 16.06
C SER A 2 -17.11 -4.46 15.11
N LYS A 3 -15.86 -4.49 15.57
CA LYS A 3 -14.68 -4.32 14.72
C LYS A 3 -14.48 -5.63 13.95
N ASN A 4 -15.16 -5.80 12.81
CA ASN A 4 -14.94 -6.98 11.98
C ASN A 4 -13.48 -7.05 11.52
N LYS A 5 -12.80 -8.13 11.92
CA LYS A 5 -11.47 -8.48 11.43
C LYS A 5 -11.65 -8.87 9.95
N PRO A 6 -10.86 -8.29 9.02
CA PRO A 6 -10.99 -8.59 7.60
C PRO A 6 -10.72 -10.07 7.38
N SER A 7 -11.56 -10.69 6.57
CA SER A 7 -11.38 -12.09 6.18
C SER A 7 -10.09 -12.26 5.39
N THR A 8 -9.58 -13.49 5.29
CA THR A 8 -8.41 -13.79 4.46
C THR A 8 -8.65 -13.37 2.99
N ALA A 9 -9.85 -13.57 2.48
CA ALA A 9 -10.23 -13.13 1.13
C ALA A 9 -10.16 -11.60 0.97
N GLU A 10 -10.64 -10.84 1.97
CA GLU A 10 -10.57 -9.37 1.93
C GLU A 10 -9.12 -8.87 1.99
N LYS A 11 -8.28 -9.48 2.84
CA LYS A 11 -6.85 -9.17 2.88
C LYS A 11 -6.17 -9.40 1.54
N ASN A 12 -6.48 -10.50 0.85
CA ASN A 12 -5.92 -10.81 -0.46
C ASN A 12 -6.33 -9.77 -1.51
N LYS A 13 -7.60 -9.34 -1.53
CA LYS A 13 -8.04 -8.25 -2.41
C LYS A 13 -7.27 -6.96 -2.12
N ILE A 14 -7.05 -6.61 -0.86
CA ILE A 14 -6.28 -5.41 -0.50
C ILE A 14 -4.81 -5.54 -0.95
N LEU A 15 -4.21 -6.73 -0.85
CA LEU A 15 -2.87 -7.00 -1.39
C LEU A 15 -2.81 -6.82 -2.91
N GLU A 16 -3.84 -7.24 -3.66
CA GLU A 16 -3.95 -6.96 -5.09
C GLU A 16 -4.00 -5.45 -5.36
N HIS A 17 -4.80 -4.69 -4.60
CA HIS A 17 -4.81 -3.23 -4.69
C HIS A 17 -3.47 -2.60 -4.32
N VAL A 18 -2.71 -3.16 -3.38
CA VAL A 18 -1.32 -2.73 -3.10
C VAL A 18 -0.46 -2.88 -4.35
N LEU A 19 -0.51 -4.04 -5.01
CA LEU A 19 0.26 -4.31 -6.23
C LEU A 19 -0.08 -3.30 -7.34
N MET A 20 -1.37 -3.08 -7.61
CA MET A 20 -1.84 -2.16 -8.65
C MET A 20 -1.44 -0.71 -8.36
N ILE A 21 -1.59 -0.26 -7.11
CA ILE A 21 -1.17 1.10 -6.70
C ILE A 21 0.34 1.27 -6.78
N SER A 22 1.13 0.27 -6.36
CA SER A 22 2.57 0.29 -6.51
C SER A 22 3.00 0.39 -7.97
N GLN A 23 2.40 -0.41 -8.86
CA GLN A 23 2.69 -0.36 -10.29
C GLN A 23 2.37 1.03 -10.86
N LYS A 24 1.21 1.59 -10.49
CA LYS A 24 0.82 2.93 -10.93
C LYS A 24 1.78 4.02 -10.45
N LEU A 25 2.15 4.00 -9.16
CA LEU A 25 3.15 4.92 -8.60
C LEU A 25 4.49 4.85 -9.35
N VAL A 26 4.97 3.64 -9.65
CA VAL A 26 6.22 3.44 -10.40
C VAL A 26 6.11 3.96 -11.83
N SER A 27 5.01 3.65 -12.52
CA SER A 27 4.80 4.04 -13.92
C SER A 27 4.70 5.56 -14.10
N GLU A 28 3.98 6.25 -13.22
CA GLU A 28 3.75 7.71 -13.29
C GLU A 28 4.94 8.54 -12.77
N SER A 29 5.87 7.91 -12.04
CA SER A 29 7.05 8.61 -11.55
C SER A 29 8.04 8.93 -12.67
N LYS A 30 8.47 10.19 -12.67
CA LYS A 30 9.59 10.68 -13.48
C LYS A 30 10.96 10.32 -12.89
N SER A 31 11.03 9.99 -11.60
CA SER A 31 12.26 9.60 -10.92
C SER A 31 12.60 8.14 -11.18
N SER A 32 13.90 7.84 -11.32
CA SER A 32 14.44 6.48 -11.37
C SER A 32 14.27 5.71 -10.06
N LYS A 33 14.01 6.42 -8.95
CA LYS A 33 13.72 5.83 -7.64
C LYS A 33 12.58 6.51 -6.91
N ILE A 34 11.78 5.75 -6.17
CA ILE A 34 10.65 6.29 -5.39
C ILE A 34 10.61 5.60 -4.04
N SER A 35 10.66 6.39 -2.95
CA SER A 35 10.47 5.86 -1.61
C SER A 35 9.08 6.20 -1.07
N VAL A 36 8.32 5.18 -0.66
CA VAL A 36 6.96 5.32 -0.14
C VAL A 36 6.87 4.65 1.23
N LYS A 37 6.22 5.30 2.21
CA LYS A 37 5.91 4.67 3.50
C LYS A 37 4.92 3.54 3.28
N LEU A 38 5.14 2.36 3.88
CA LEU A 38 4.18 1.25 3.80
C LEU A 38 2.79 1.63 4.34
N ARG A 39 2.73 2.47 5.38
CA ARG A 39 1.46 3.01 5.89
C ARG A 39 0.70 3.82 4.86
N THR A 40 1.41 4.61 4.04
CA THR A 40 0.80 5.39 2.95
C THR A 40 0.30 4.46 1.87
N LEU A 41 1.12 3.49 1.47
CA LEU A 41 0.76 2.51 0.45
C LEU A 41 -0.47 1.68 0.85
N LEU A 42 -0.52 1.20 2.10
CA LEU A 42 -1.70 0.53 2.66
C LEU A 42 -2.94 1.43 2.62
N ARG A 43 -2.81 2.71 3.00
CA ARG A 43 -3.94 3.64 2.97
C ARG A 43 -4.45 3.83 1.55
N TYR A 44 -3.57 3.97 0.56
CA TYR A 44 -3.96 4.12 -0.83
C TYR A 44 -4.65 2.85 -1.36
N ALA A 45 -4.10 1.68 -1.07
CA ALA A 45 -4.67 0.40 -1.46
C ALA A 45 -6.06 0.18 -0.83
N TYR A 46 -6.23 0.51 0.45
CA TYR A 46 -7.54 0.42 1.11
C TYR A 46 -8.57 1.37 0.48
N ILE A 47 -8.20 2.62 0.20
CA ILE A 47 -9.09 3.58 -0.48
C ILE A 47 -9.45 3.08 -1.88
N SER A 48 -8.45 2.59 -2.62
CA SER A 48 -8.61 2.00 -3.94
C SER A 48 -9.59 0.82 -3.90
N TYR A 49 -9.47 -0.06 -2.92
CA TYR A 49 -10.39 -1.19 -2.69
C TYR A 49 -11.81 -0.72 -2.35
N GLN A 50 -11.95 0.27 -1.48
CA GLN A 50 -13.27 0.79 -1.08
C GLN A 50 -13.98 1.58 -2.19
N ARG A 51 -13.22 2.23 -3.08
CA ARG A 51 -13.75 3.12 -4.13
C ARG A 51 -13.59 2.58 -5.54
N GLN A 52 -13.03 1.37 -5.69
CA GLN A 52 -12.82 0.70 -6.97
C GLN A 52 -12.14 1.60 -8.02
N THR A 53 -11.10 2.33 -7.59
CA THR A 53 -10.35 3.24 -8.45
C THR A 53 -8.85 3.13 -8.21
N PHE A 54 -8.06 3.35 -9.26
CA PHE A 54 -6.60 3.41 -9.20
C PHE A 54 -6.06 4.81 -9.53
N ASP A 55 -6.92 5.81 -9.74
CA ASP A 55 -6.47 7.18 -9.96
C ASP A 55 -5.83 7.76 -8.68
N LEU A 56 -4.52 8.04 -8.76
CA LEU A 56 -3.74 8.56 -7.63
C LEU A 56 -4.16 9.97 -7.21
N SER A 57 -4.77 10.76 -8.10
CA SER A 57 -5.32 12.08 -7.74
C SER A 57 -6.55 11.91 -6.85
N THR A 58 -7.53 11.13 -7.31
CA THR A 58 -8.74 10.79 -6.54
C THR A 58 -8.39 10.15 -5.20
N ILE A 59 -7.50 9.16 -5.18
CA ILE A 59 -7.08 8.48 -3.95
C ILE A 59 -6.46 9.46 -2.96
N ARG A 60 -5.57 10.35 -3.42
CA ARG A 60 -4.94 11.38 -2.58
C ARG A 60 -5.98 12.31 -1.94
N GLY A 61 -6.99 12.72 -2.70
CA GLY A 61 -8.08 13.56 -2.19
C GLY A 61 -8.90 12.91 -1.06
N LEU A 62 -8.94 11.57 -1.00
CA LEU A 62 -9.73 10.82 -0.03
C LEU A 62 -8.94 10.40 1.23
N VAL A 63 -7.62 10.50 1.21
CA VAL A 63 -6.71 10.15 2.33
C VAL A 63 -7.11 10.75 3.69
N PRO A 64 -7.57 12.01 3.80
CA PRO A 64 -7.96 12.57 5.09
C PRO A 64 -9.20 11.90 5.70
N ARG A 65 -10.13 11.44 4.84
CA ARG A 65 -11.48 10.97 5.22
C ARG A 65 -11.56 9.46 5.39
N LEU A 66 -10.77 8.70 4.64
CA LEU A 66 -10.80 7.24 4.64
C LEU A 66 -9.52 6.66 5.25
N ARG A 67 -9.68 5.78 6.25
CA ARG A 67 -8.57 5.16 6.97
C ARG A 67 -8.74 3.65 6.99
N PRO A 68 -7.67 2.88 6.76
CA PRO A 68 -7.74 1.44 6.92
C PRO A 68 -8.06 1.08 8.38
N PRO A 69 -8.85 0.03 8.63
CA PRO A 69 -9.09 -0.46 9.98
C PRO A 69 -7.78 -0.91 10.66
N SER A 70 -7.74 -0.83 11.99
CA SER A 70 -6.56 -1.21 12.79
C SER A 70 -6.14 -2.68 12.61
N SER A 71 -7.10 -3.52 12.22
CA SER A 71 -6.91 -4.93 11.89
C SER A 71 -6.09 -5.17 10.60
N LEU A 72 -5.89 -4.14 9.77
CA LEU A 72 -4.94 -4.13 8.64
C LEU A 72 -3.67 -3.34 8.97
N ALA A 73 -3.76 -2.31 9.80
CA ALA A 73 -2.63 -1.47 10.16
C ALA A 73 -1.73 -2.10 11.26
N ASN A 74 -1.32 -3.35 11.08
CA ASN A 74 -0.47 -4.09 12.03
C ASN A 74 0.77 -4.70 11.35
N GLN A 75 1.73 -5.13 12.17
CA GLN A 75 3.01 -5.64 11.72
C GLN A 75 2.92 -6.87 10.80
N TYR A 76 1.94 -7.76 11.01
CA TYR A 76 1.78 -8.95 10.18
C TYR A 76 1.38 -8.56 8.76
N PHE A 77 0.37 -7.70 8.62
CA PHE A 77 -0.07 -7.27 7.29
C PHE A 77 0.97 -6.41 6.57
N TYR A 78 1.76 -5.61 7.31
CA TYR A 78 2.90 -4.92 6.70
C TYR A 78 3.96 -5.88 6.19
N ARG A 79 4.21 -7.02 6.87
CA ARG A 79 5.12 -8.06 6.38
C ARG A 79 4.59 -8.74 5.12
N ASP A 80 3.28 -8.97 5.03
CA ASP A 80 2.64 -9.52 3.82
C ASP A 80 2.84 -8.58 2.63
N ILE A 81 2.67 -7.27 2.84
CA ILE A 81 2.95 -6.24 1.83
C ILE A 81 4.43 -6.26 1.42
N GLU A 82 5.36 -6.28 2.38
CA GLU A 82 6.80 -6.34 2.08
C GLU A 82 7.16 -7.55 1.22
N ALA A 83 6.67 -8.73 1.59
CA ALA A 83 6.90 -9.97 0.85
C ALA A 83 6.33 -9.90 -0.58
N LEU A 84 5.10 -9.38 -0.71
CA LEU A 84 4.48 -9.17 -2.02
C LEU A 84 5.31 -8.25 -2.91
N LEU A 85 5.74 -7.10 -2.39
CA LEU A 85 6.48 -6.11 -3.16
C LEU A 85 7.86 -6.63 -3.57
N LYS A 86 8.58 -7.29 -2.66
CA LYS A 86 9.87 -7.95 -2.97
C LYS A 86 9.75 -9.01 -4.05
N LYS A 87 8.62 -9.72 -4.11
CA LYS A 87 8.38 -10.75 -5.14
C LYS A 87 8.09 -10.16 -6.52
N ARG A 88 7.59 -8.92 -6.60
CA ARG A 88 7.04 -8.33 -7.84
C ARG A 88 7.83 -7.16 -8.40
N PHE A 89 8.67 -6.52 -7.60
CA PHE A 89 9.41 -5.32 -7.99
C PHE A 89 10.86 -5.41 -7.54
N HIS A 90 11.74 -4.65 -8.20
CA HIS A 90 13.06 -4.35 -7.66
C HIS A 90 12.92 -3.29 -6.57
N VAL A 91 12.92 -3.73 -5.31
CA VAL A 91 12.68 -2.87 -4.15
C VAL A 91 13.64 -3.14 -3.02
N ASP A 92 13.96 -2.07 -2.27
CA ASP A 92 14.55 -2.17 -0.95
C ASP A 92 13.56 -1.74 0.14
N ILE A 93 13.59 -2.45 1.27
CA ILE A 93 12.81 -2.11 2.45
C ILE A 93 13.76 -1.56 3.51
N HIS A 94 13.49 -0.35 3.99
CA HIS A 94 14.28 0.27 5.04
C HIS A 94 13.41 0.80 6.17
N TYR A 95 13.99 0.75 7.36
CA TYR A 95 13.40 1.24 8.59
C TYR A 95 14.05 2.59 8.91
N LYS A 96 13.24 3.66 8.96
CA LYS A 96 13.73 4.99 9.35
C LYS A 96 12.90 5.49 10.53
N ARG A 97 13.56 5.61 11.69
CA ARG A 97 12.92 5.84 12.99
C ARG A 97 11.88 4.73 13.24
N ASN A 98 10.59 5.09 13.28
CA ASN A 98 9.47 4.18 13.56
C ASN A 98 8.65 3.82 12.31
N PHE A 99 9.13 4.17 11.12
CA PHE A 99 8.40 3.94 9.86
C PHE A 99 9.16 3.02 8.92
N ARG A 100 8.40 2.16 8.25
CA ARG A 100 8.88 1.30 7.17
C ARG A 100 8.64 1.99 5.84
N TYR A 101 9.68 2.06 5.04
CA TYR A 101 9.65 2.58 3.68
C TYR A 101 10.00 1.47 2.72
N VAL A 102 9.33 1.48 1.58
CA VAL A 102 9.72 0.72 0.40
C VAL A 102 10.28 1.70 -0.63
N THR A 103 11.47 1.43 -1.11
CA THR A 103 12.08 2.15 -2.23
C THR A 103 11.95 1.29 -3.46
N PHE A 104 11.24 1.77 -4.46
CA PHE A 104 11.14 1.18 -5.79
C PHE A 104 12.23 1.76 -6.68
N TYR A 105 12.87 0.90 -7.47
CA TYR A 105 13.82 1.28 -8.50
C TYR A 105 13.19 1.00 -9.87
N LYS A 106 13.21 2.01 -10.74
CA LYS A 106 12.73 1.91 -12.11
C LYS A 106 13.90 1.39 -12.95
N THR A 107 13.76 0.17 -13.45
CA THR A 107 14.71 -0.43 -14.40
C THR A 107 14.60 0.25 -15.76
#